data_AF-A0A7S0V2E4-F1
#
_entry.id   AF-A0A7S0V2E4-F1
#
_cell.length_a   1.000
_cell.length_b   1.000
_cell.length_c   1.000
_cell.angle_alpha   90.00
_cell.angle_beta   90.00
_cell.angle_gamma   90.00
#
_symmetry.space_group_name_H-M   'P 1'
#
loop_
_entity.id
_entity.type
_entity.pdbx_description
1 polymer ?
#
loop_
_entity_poly.entity_id
_entity_poly.type
_entity_poly.pdbx_seq_one_letter_code
_entity_poly.pdbx_strand_id
1 'polypeptide(L)'
;PMNKGAAMDFQRMRDEFPWDEDRKGARDLVKGAQDSFLSMGIALDEERKGREAAEKQQKQATFWLEAQLDVANRKLREAEQLLRDEAAQRKADAEVMGLELQRVRAERDRHGERSTFLQEQAASQKTRAGGLQGAPRVVIVCLETAVVDAEAEFRTRWEGHGFGRVREGADFRDMAAEARKRGDADTARNVEYVMSEAGFLGACGPQAGAAEALAGMRERGVDVRLHVAAQAGRYEASVAEAFSWVREKLGPAWIGRVVVSRDVGLLRGRVFVTGRMPQVGGSAVPEWVPVLLR
;
A
#
# COMPACT_ATOMS: atom_id res chain seq x y z
N PRO A 1 38.04 -101.97 28.04
CA PRO A 1 38.82 -102.71 27.02
C PRO A 1 38.23 -102.46 25.62
N MET A 2 38.69 -101.39 24.95
CA MET A 2 38.28 -101.11 23.58
C MET A 2 38.91 -102.13 22.62
N ASN A 3 38.06 -102.68 21.77
CA ASN A 3 38.35 -103.72 20.82
C ASN A 3 39.41 -103.24 19.81
N LYS A 4 40.59 -103.87 19.80
CA LYS A 4 41.74 -103.49 18.95
C LYS A 4 41.44 -103.58 17.44
N GLY A 5 40.31 -104.17 17.05
CA GLY A 5 39.83 -104.17 15.66
C GLY A 5 39.33 -102.80 15.15
N ALA A 6 38.79 -101.94 16.01
CA ALA A 6 38.25 -100.63 15.58
C ALA A 6 39.34 -99.57 15.33
N ALA A 7 40.53 -99.75 15.91
CA ALA A 7 41.66 -98.85 15.69
C ALA A 7 42.32 -99.06 14.32
N MET A 8 42.29 -100.28 13.76
CA MET A 8 42.81 -100.52 12.41
C MET A 8 41.87 -100.00 11.31
N ASP A 9 40.56 -99.92 11.55
CA ASP A 9 39.61 -99.34 10.59
C ASP A 9 39.70 -97.81 10.50
N PHE A 10 40.01 -97.11 11.59
CA PHE A 10 40.22 -95.66 11.55
C PHE A 10 41.50 -95.26 10.79
N GLN A 11 42.54 -96.07 10.91
CA GLN A 11 43.80 -95.85 10.19
C GLN A 11 43.59 -96.10 8.68
N ARG A 12 42.86 -97.17 8.34
CA ARG A 12 42.53 -97.51 6.95
C ARG A 12 41.56 -96.51 6.31
N MET A 13 40.55 -96.02 7.04
CA MET A 13 39.68 -94.90 6.59
C MET A 13 40.44 -93.58 6.44
N ARG A 14 41.49 -93.34 7.24
CA ARG A 14 42.34 -92.16 7.10
C ARG A 14 43.25 -92.25 5.87
N ASP A 15 43.68 -93.46 5.52
CA ASP A 15 44.65 -93.69 4.45
C ASP A 15 43.98 -94.04 3.08
N GLU A 16 42.72 -94.51 3.05
CA GLU A 16 41.96 -94.83 1.82
C GLU A 16 40.97 -93.73 1.37
N PHE A 17 40.61 -92.77 2.23
CA PHE A 17 39.89 -91.57 1.80
C PHE A 17 40.90 -90.45 1.49
N PRO A 18 40.80 -89.75 0.34
CA PRO A 18 41.71 -88.67 -0.02
C PRO A 18 41.41 -87.41 0.82
N TRP A 19 41.77 -87.45 2.11
CA TRP A 19 41.50 -86.38 3.07
C TRP A 19 42.23 -85.07 2.77
N ASP A 20 43.25 -85.06 1.90
CA ASP A 20 44.06 -83.86 1.65
C ASP A 20 43.45 -82.89 0.63
N GLU A 21 42.77 -83.39 -0.40
CA GLU A 21 42.02 -82.51 -1.33
C GLU A 21 40.72 -82.01 -0.67
N ASP A 22 40.02 -82.88 0.09
CA ASP A 22 38.81 -82.51 0.84
C ASP A 22 39.10 -81.60 2.05
N ARG A 23 40.29 -81.64 2.65
CA ARG A 23 40.67 -80.69 3.73
C ARG A 23 40.89 -79.28 3.21
N LYS A 24 41.47 -79.15 2.02
CA LYS A 24 41.63 -77.84 1.40
C LYS A 24 40.26 -77.29 1.03
N GLY A 25 39.41 -78.09 0.39
CA GLY A 25 38.02 -77.74 0.10
C GLY A 25 37.22 -77.36 1.36
N ALA A 26 37.32 -78.15 2.43
CA ALA A 26 36.64 -77.86 3.70
C ALA A 26 37.20 -76.61 4.40
N ARG A 27 38.52 -76.37 4.37
CA ARG A 27 39.12 -75.14 4.92
C ARG A 27 38.72 -73.92 4.11
N ASP A 28 38.70 -74.02 2.78
CA ASP A 28 38.29 -72.93 1.90
C ASP A 28 36.79 -72.64 2.04
N LEU A 29 35.94 -73.66 2.25
CA LEU A 29 34.53 -73.51 2.59
C LEU A 29 34.32 -72.84 3.95
N VAL A 30 35.03 -73.28 4.99
CA VAL A 30 34.95 -72.68 6.32
C VAL A 30 35.44 -71.23 6.29
N LYS A 31 36.54 -70.96 5.59
CA LYS A 31 37.06 -69.61 5.43
C LYS A 31 36.11 -68.72 4.63
N GLY A 32 35.56 -69.22 3.51
CA GLY A 32 34.56 -68.49 2.72
C GLY A 32 33.28 -68.21 3.51
N ALA A 33 32.84 -69.14 4.37
CA ALA A 33 31.73 -68.91 5.28
C ALA A 33 32.08 -67.84 6.33
N GLN A 34 33.27 -67.91 6.96
CA GLN A 34 33.75 -66.91 7.91
C GLN A 34 33.84 -65.50 7.29
N ASP A 35 34.39 -65.40 6.08
CA ASP A 35 34.50 -64.14 5.34
C ASP A 35 33.10 -63.59 4.99
N SER A 36 32.17 -64.47 4.60
CA SER A 36 30.77 -64.10 4.33
C SER A 36 30.07 -63.59 5.59
N PHE A 37 30.21 -64.27 6.73
CA PHE A 37 29.66 -63.83 8.01
C PHE A 37 30.25 -62.48 8.45
N LEU A 38 31.55 -62.27 8.25
CA LEU A 38 32.22 -61.02 8.55
C LEU A 38 31.67 -59.88 7.68
N SER A 39 31.54 -60.10 6.37
CA SER A 39 30.96 -59.11 5.45
C SER A 39 29.50 -58.77 5.78
N MET A 40 28.71 -59.77 6.18
CA MET A 40 27.32 -59.57 6.59
C MET A 40 27.24 -58.78 7.91
N GLY A 41 28.16 -59.04 8.86
CA GLY A 41 28.27 -58.26 10.09
C GLY A 41 28.61 -56.79 9.85
N ILE A 42 29.53 -56.51 8.91
CA ILE A 42 29.87 -55.13 8.51
C ILE A 42 28.68 -54.44 7.86
N ALA A 43 28.00 -55.11 6.91
CA ALA A 43 26.82 -54.55 6.24
C ALA A 43 25.68 -54.22 7.22
N LEU A 44 25.43 -55.08 8.22
CA LEU A 44 24.42 -54.84 9.25
C LEU A 44 24.80 -53.67 10.18
N ASP A 45 26.09 -53.49 10.50
CA ASP A 45 26.55 -52.36 11.31
C ASP A 45 26.48 -51.03 10.53
N GLU A 46 26.80 -51.04 9.24
CA GLU A 46 26.62 -49.88 8.35
C GLU A 46 25.14 -49.51 8.21
N GLU A 47 24.24 -50.48 8.04
CA GLU A 47 22.81 -50.23 7.98
C GLU A 47 22.29 -49.65 9.30
N ARG A 48 22.74 -50.18 10.45
CA ARG A 48 22.40 -49.65 11.79
C ARG A 48 22.87 -48.20 11.94
N LYS A 49 24.12 -47.89 11.58
CA LYS A 49 24.67 -46.53 11.59
C LYS A 49 23.89 -45.59 10.68
N GLY A 50 23.48 -46.06 9.50
CA GLY A 50 22.63 -45.32 8.58
C GLY A 50 21.27 -44.96 9.18
N ARG A 51 20.61 -45.91 9.85
CA ARG A 51 19.33 -45.68 10.55
C ARG A 51 19.48 -44.69 11.71
N GLU A 52 20.52 -44.82 12.53
CA GLU A 52 20.80 -43.88 13.63
C GLU A 52 21.09 -42.46 13.12
N ALA A 53 21.82 -42.34 12.01
CA ALA A 53 22.09 -41.04 11.37
C ALA A 53 20.79 -40.42 10.82
N ALA A 54 19.94 -41.21 10.16
CA ALA A 54 18.65 -40.75 9.65
C ALA A 54 17.72 -40.31 10.79
N GLU A 55 17.67 -41.06 11.90
CA GLU A 55 16.86 -40.69 13.07
C GLU A 55 17.35 -39.39 13.71
N LYS A 56 18.68 -39.19 13.82
CA LYS A 56 19.26 -37.93 14.30
C LYS A 56 18.91 -36.75 13.39
N GLN A 57 19.01 -36.92 12.07
CA GLN A 57 18.62 -35.89 11.10
C GLN A 57 17.12 -35.56 11.20
N GLN A 58 16.27 -36.58 11.32
CA GLN A 58 14.83 -36.38 11.50
C GLN A 58 14.53 -35.59 12.77
N LYS A 59 15.16 -35.94 13.91
CA LYS A 59 14.99 -35.20 15.18
C LYS A 59 15.45 -33.75 15.08
N GLN A 60 16.59 -33.50 14.41
CA GLN A 60 17.07 -32.13 14.18
C GLN A 60 16.12 -31.33 13.29
N ALA A 61 15.59 -31.94 12.22
CA ALA A 61 14.62 -31.30 11.34
C ALA A 61 13.31 -30.96 12.07
N THR A 62 12.77 -31.89 12.88
CA THR A 62 11.58 -31.65 13.69
C THR A 62 11.80 -30.50 14.67
N PHE A 63 12.91 -30.50 15.41
CA PHE A 63 13.25 -29.43 16.35
C PHE A 63 13.33 -28.06 15.65
N TRP A 64 13.92 -28.01 14.46
CA TRP A 64 14.03 -26.76 13.71
C TRP A 64 12.67 -26.26 13.22
N LEU A 65 11.80 -27.16 12.74
CA LEU A 65 10.44 -26.81 12.32
C LEU A 65 9.58 -26.33 13.48
N GLU A 66 9.68 -26.96 14.65
CA GLU A 66 8.98 -26.51 15.87
C GLU A 66 9.45 -25.10 16.28
N ALA A 67 10.76 -24.84 16.24
CA ALA A 67 11.30 -23.52 16.54
C ALA A 67 10.82 -22.44 15.53
N GLN A 68 10.72 -22.77 14.25
CA GLN A 68 10.17 -21.86 13.24
C GLN A 68 8.68 -21.60 13.44
N LEU A 69 7.91 -22.63 13.77
CA LEU A 69 6.48 -22.51 14.06
C LEU A 69 6.23 -21.61 15.28
N ASP A 70 7.06 -21.73 16.32
CA ASP A 70 6.99 -20.86 17.50
C ASP A 70 7.26 -19.38 17.16
N VAL A 71 8.25 -19.11 16.30
CA VAL A 71 8.53 -17.75 15.83
C VAL A 71 7.35 -17.21 15.02
N ALA A 72 6.77 -18.01 14.12
CA ALA A 72 5.60 -17.61 13.33
C ALA A 72 4.38 -17.33 14.22
N ASN A 73 4.11 -18.19 15.21
CA ASN A 73 3.02 -18.01 16.16
C ASN A 73 3.19 -16.79 17.08
N ARG A 74 4.43 -16.41 17.41
CA ARG A 74 4.69 -15.14 18.12
C ARG A 74 4.36 -13.94 17.23
N LYS A 75 4.85 -13.92 15.99
CA LYS A 75 4.56 -12.85 15.03
C LYS A 75 3.07 -12.71 14.73
N LEU A 76 2.35 -13.83 14.64
CA LEU A 76 0.89 -13.82 14.44
C LEU A 76 0.18 -13.15 15.62
N ARG A 77 0.55 -13.50 16.86
CA ARG A 77 -0.02 -12.88 18.07
C ARG A 77 0.29 -11.38 18.17
N GLU A 78 1.50 -10.96 17.80
CA GLU A 78 1.87 -9.54 17.73
C GLU A 78 1.01 -8.78 16.70
N ALA A 79 0.82 -9.36 15.51
CA ALA A 79 -0.01 -8.76 14.47
C ALA A 79 -1.50 -8.68 14.89
N GLU A 80 -2.03 -9.73 15.52
CA GLU A 80 -3.40 -9.72 16.06
C GLU A 80 -3.60 -8.65 17.12
N GLN A 81 -2.60 -8.45 18.00
CA GLN A 81 -2.66 -7.41 19.02
C GLN A 81 -2.65 -6.02 18.39
N LEU A 82 -1.79 -5.78 17.40
CA LEU A 82 -1.72 -4.51 16.68
C LEU A 82 -3.04 -4.16 15.99
N LEU A 83 -3.67 -5.15 15.34
CA LEU A 83 -5.00 -4.97 14.73
C LEU A 83 -6.09 -4.64 15.75
N ARG A 84 -6.04 -5.24 16.95
CA ARG A 84 -6.98 -4.91 18.04
C ARG A 84 -6.77 -3.50 18.55
N ASP A 85 -5.52 -3.08 18.71
CA ASP A 85 -5.18 -1.74 19.17
C ASP A 85 -5.59 -0.68 18.15
N GLU A 86 -5.36 -0.92 16.85
CA GLU A 86 -5.84 -0.05 15.76
C GLU A 86 -7.38 0.05 15.73
N ALA A 87 -8.08 -1.07 15.92
CA ALA A 87 -9.54 -1.08 15.97
C ALA A 87 -10.08 -0.30 17.18
N ALA A 88 -9.43 -0.43 18.34
CA ALA A 88 -9.75 0.35 19.54
C ALA A 88 -9.51 1.84 19.32
N GLN A 89 -8.39 2.21 18.69
CA GLN A 89 -8.08 3.60 18.36
C GLN A 89 -9.11 4.20 17.40
N ARG A 90 -9.47 3.50 16.31
CA ARG A 90 -10.51 3.95 15.37
C ARG A 90 -11.85 4.15 16.05
N LYS A 91 -12.20 3.31 17.01
CA LYS A 91 -13.43 3.47 17.80
C LYS A 91 -13.37 4.74 18.67
N ALA A 92 -12.25 4.97 19.36
CA ALA A 92 -12.04 6.19 20.14
C ALA A 92 -12.10 7.45 19.27
N ASP A 93 -11.45 7.45 18.11
CA ASP A 93 -11.48 8.56 17.16
C ASP A 93 -12.90 8.83 16.64
N ALA A 94 -13.68 7.77 16.36
CA ALA A 94 -15.08 7.89 15.96
C ALA A 94 -15.97 8.47 17.07
N GLU A 95 -15.73 8.13 18.34
CA GLU A 95 -16.43 8.71 19.49
C GLU A 95 -16.10 10.20 19.64
N VAL A 96 -14.82 10.58 19.53
CA VAL A 96 -14.39 11.99 19.54
C VAL A 96 -15.03 12.77 18.39
N MET A 97 -15.01 12.21 17.18
CA MET A 97 -15.63 12.85 16.01
C MET A 97 -17.16 12.96 16.17
N GLY A 98 -17.80 11.97 16.80
CA GLY A 98 -19.22 12.02 17.15
C GLY A 98 -19.55 13.17 18.12
N LEU A 99 -18.73 13.36 19.15
CA LEU A 99 -18.86 14.48 20.09
C LEU A 99 -18.63 15.83 19.40
N GLU A 100 -17.64 15.93 18.52
CA GLU A 100 -17.36 17.17 17.80
C GLU A 100 -18.47 17.50 16.80
N LEU A 101 -19.05 16.50 16.14
CA LEU A 101 -20.25 16.68 15.31
C LEU A 101 -21.45 17.15 16.13
N GLN A 102 -21.65 16.64 17.34
CA GLN A 102 -22.70 17.13 18.25
C GLN A 102 -22.44 18.59 18.65
N ARG A 103 -21.18 18.95 18.95
CA ARG A 103 -20.79 20.32 19.26
C ARG A 103 -21.04 21.26 18.09
N VAL A 104 -20.62 20.89 16.89
CA VAL A 104 -20.85 21.66 15.65
C VAL A 104 -22.35 21.80 15.37
N ARG A 105 -23.16 20.75 15.60
CA ARG A 105 -24.63 20.86 15.50
C ARG A 105 -25.19 21.84 16.52
N ALA A 106 -24.80 21.76 17.78
CA ALA A 106 -25.25 22.68 18.83
C ALA A 106 -24.79 24.13 18.60
N GLU A 107 -23.61 24.34 18.02
CA GLU A 107 -23.16 25.66 17.58
C GLU A 107 -23.92 26.15 16.35
N ARG A 108 -24.19 25.27 15.38
CA ARG A 108 -25.03 25.59 14.22
C ARG A 108 -26.44 25.94 14.63
N ASP A 109 -27.03 25.28 15.62
CA ASP A 109 -28.38 25.59 16.09
C ASP A 109 -28.40 26.94 16.83
N ARG A 110 -27.38 27.22 17.67
CA ARG A 110 -27.16 28.56 18.27
C ARG A 110 -26.93 29.66 17.23
N HIS A 111 -26.19 29.35 16.16
CA HIS A 111 -25.98 30.26 15.03
C HIS A 111 -27.20 30.35 14.11
N GLY A 112 -28.02 29.30 14.04
CA GLY A 112 -29.29 29.24 13.32
C GLY A 112 -30.31 30.16 13.97
N GLU A 113 -30.39 30.16 15.30
CA GLU A 113 -31.18 31.11 16.09
C GLU A 113 -30.68 32.56 15.96
N ARG A 114 -29.36 32.77 15.88
CA ARG A 114 -28.78 34.09 15.54
C ARG A 114 -28.96 34.47 14.07
N SER A 115 -29.03 33.49 13.18
CA SER A 115 -29.17 33.67 11.73
C SER A 115 -30.62 33.94 11.35
N THR A 116 -31.62 33.39 12.06
CA THR A 116 -33.01 33.80 11.91
C THR A 116 -33.19 35.23 12.40
N PHE A 117 -32.57 35.61 13.51
CA PHE A 117 -32.55 37.00 13.99
C PHE A 117 -31.87 37.98 12.99
N LEU A 118 -30.73 37.59 12.41
CA LEU A 118 -30.05 38.38 11.37
C LEU A 118 -30.76 38.33 10.01
N GLN A 119 -31.45 37.24 9.66
CA GLN A 119 -32.29 37.14 8.46
C GLN A 119 -33.57 37.96 8.61
N GLU A 120 -34.15 38.07 9.80
CA GLU A 120 -35.28 38.97 10.08
C GLU A 120 -34.84 40.44 10.03
N GLN A 121 -33.66 40.79 10.56
CA GLN A 121 -33.08 42.12 10.37
C GLN A 121 -32.70 42.40 8.90
N ALA A 122 -32.13 41.42 8.20
CA ALA A 122 -31.78 41.54 6.79
C ALA A 122 -33.01 41.57 5.88
N ALA A 123 -34.10 40.88 6.23
CA ALA A 123 -35.39 40.95 5.53
C ALA A 123 -36.06 42.31 5.76
N SER A 124 -35.95 42.87 6.96
CA SER A 124 -36.38 44.25 7.30
C SER A 124 -35.52 45.33 6.60
N GLN A 125 -34.26 45.03 6.28
CA GLN A 125 -33.40 45.87 5.43
C GLN A 125 -33.62 45.62 3.92
N LYS A 126 -33.97 44.40 3.50
CA LYS A 126 -34.29 44.05 2.09
C LYS A 126 -35.59 44.66 1.60
N THR A 127 -36.56 44.93 2.50
CA THR A 127 -37.73 45.75 2.18
C THR A 127 -37.42 47.23 2.03
N ARG A 128 -36.21 47.69 2.41
CA ARG A 128 -35.72 49.06 2.16
C ARG A 128 -34.74 49.19 1.00
N ALA A 129 -34.13 48.09 0.54
CA ALA A 129 -33.23 48.08 -0.61
C ALA A 129 -33.82 47.23 -1.74
N GLY A 130 -34.81 47.80 -2.43
CA GLY A 130 -35.26 47.28 -3.71
C GLY A 130 -34.12 47.30 -4.74
N GLY A 131 -33.95 46.20 -5.46
CA GLY A 131 -33.20 46.17 -6.72
C GLY A 131 -31.92 45.33 -6.70
N LEU A 132 -32.08 44.01 -6.91
CA LEU A 132 -31.39 43.19 -7.94
C LEU A 132 -31.55 41.70 -7.58
N GLN A 133 -32.63 41.10 -8.08
CA GLN A 133 -32.87 39.66 -8.04
C GLN A 133 -31.99 38.95 -9.07
N GLY A 134 -31.16 38.03 -8.61
CA GLY A 134 -30.50 37.00 -9.42
C GLY A 134 -29.93 35.93 -8.47
N ALA A 135 -30.16 34.65 -8.76
CA ALA A 135 -29.61 33.55 -7.96
C ALA A 135 -28.09 33.70 -7.76
N PRO A 136 -27.53 33.29 -6.61
CA PRO A 136 -26.11 33.40 -6.35
C PRO A 136 -25.31 32.71 -7.46
N ARG A 137 -24.36 33.44 -8.04
CA ARG A 137 -23.48 32.92 -9.11
C ARG A 137 -22.46 32.01 -8.45
N VAL A 138 -22.71 30.70 -8.48
CA VAL A 138 -21.74 29.71 -8.01
C VAL A 138 -20.65 29.54 -9.07
N VAL A 139 -19.40 29.76 -8.68
CA VAL A 139 -18.21 29.53 -9.51
C VAL A 139 -17.37 28.45 -8.84
N ILE A 140 -17.06 27.41 -9.58
CA ILE A 140 -16.19 26.33 -9.15
C ILE A 140 -14.80 26.62 -9.71
N VAL A 141 -13.76 26.50 -8.88
CA VAL A 141 -12.37 26.73 -9.26
C VAL A 141 -11.57 25.49 -8.91
N CYS A 142 -10.92 24.86 -9.89
CA CYS A 142 -10.05 23.72 -9.68
C CYS A 142 -8.78 24.16 -8.94
N LEU A 143 -8.57 23.65 -7.73
CA LEU A 143 -7.47 24.03 -6.88
C LEU A 143 -6.12 23.72 -7.54
N GLU A 144 -5.95 22.49 -8.03
CA GLU A 144 -4.67 21.94 -8.46
C GLU A 144 -4.17 22.46 -9.82
N THR A 145 -5.01 23.16 -10.56
CA THR A 145 -4.67 23.67 -11.91
C THR A 145 -4.93 25.17 -12.11
N ALA A 146 -5.74 25.82 -11.26
CA ALA A 146 -6.05 27.25 -11.38
C ALA A 146 -5.59 28.08 -10.17
N VAL A 147 -5.16 27.44 -9.08
CA VAL A 147 -4.82 28.14 -7.83
C VAL A 147 -3.45 27.72 -7.31
N VAL A 148 -3.08 26.46 -7.47
CA VAL A 148 -1.81 25.90 -7.03
C VAL A 148 -0.81 25.87 -8.17
N ASP A 149 0.39 26.38 -7.94
CA ASP A 149 1.53 26.23 -8.85
C ASP A 149 2.21 24.88 -8.63
N ALA A 150 1.57 23.83 -9.15
CA ALA A 150 2.10 22.47 -9.06
C ALA A 150 3.29 22.22 -10.01
N GLU A 151 3.45 23.06 -11.05
CA GLU A 151 4.51 22.87 -12.05
C GLU A 151 5.88 23.24 -11.50
N ALA A 152 5.97 24.33 -10.73
CA ALA A 152 7.22 24.73 -10.09
C ALA A 152 7.74 23.67 -9.11
N GLU A 153 6.85 23.13 -8.27
CA GLU A 153 7.20 22.08 -7.31
C GLU A 153 7.55 20.77 -8.01
N PHE A 154 6.78 20.38 -9.04
CA PHE A 154 7.08 19.21 -9.85
C PHE A 154 8.48 19.29 -10.46
N ARG A 155 8.83 20.42 -11.08
CA ARG A 155 10.16 20.60 -11.70
C ARG A 155 11.28 20.47 -10.67
N THR A 156 11.10 21.07 -9.51
CA THR A 156 12.07 21.01 -8.40
C THR A 156 12.33 19.56 -7.98
N ARG A 157 11.28 18.77 -7.75
CA ARG A 157 11.45 17.36 -7.35
C ARG A 157 11.96 16.49 -8.49
N TRP A 158 11.44 16.67 -9.69
CA TRP A 158 11.86 15.93 -10.88
C TRP A 158 13.37 16.05 -11.12
N GLU A 159 13.90 17.28 -11.05
CA GLU A 159 15.33 17.53 -11.18
C GLU A 159 16.11 17.02 -9.96
N GLY A 160 15.55 17.13 -8.77
CA GLY A 160 16.12 16.58 -7.53
C GLY A 160 16.31 15.07 -7.55
N HIS A 161 15.41 14.32 -8.20
CA HIS A 161 15.53 12.88 -8.43
C HIS A 161 16.48 12.51 -9.57
N GLY A 162 17.02 13.49 -10.31
CA GLY A 162 17.94 13.25 -11.41
C GLY A 162 17.27 12.75 -12.69
N PHE A 163 15.96 12.93 -12.86
CA PHE A 163 15.21 12.52 -14.06
C PHE A 163 15.44 13.43 -15.28
N GLY A 164 16.46 14.31 -15.22
CA GLY A 164 16.77 15.30 -16.25
C GLY A 164 15.99 16.60 -16.08
N ARG A 165 16.12 17.52 -17.05
CA ARG A 165 15.43 18.81 -17.02
C ARG A 165 14.04 18.72 -17.65
N VAL A 166 13.07 19.34 -17.01
CA VAL A 166 11.75 19.57 -17.61
C VAL A 166 11.82 20.80 -18.50
N ARG A 167 11.28 20.72 -19.72
CA ARG A 167 11.19 21.88 -20.61
C ARG A 167 10.32 22.96 -19.95
N GLU A 168 10.76 24.21 -20.02
CA GLU A 168 9.96 25.34 -19.55
C GLU A 168 8.60 25.39 -20.26
N GLY A 169 7.54 25.55 -19.47
CA GLY A 169 6.15 25.52 -19.95
C GLY A 169 5.60 24.14 -20.30
N ALA A 170 6.30 23.05 -19.99
CA ALA A 170 5.73 21.71 -20.12
C ALA A 170 4.86 21.35 -18.91
N ASP A 171 3.58 21.06 -19.16
CA ASP A 171 2.69 20.47 -18.15
C ASP A 171 3.12 19.00 -17.92
N PHE A 172 3.52 18.70 -16.69
CA PHE A 172 3.94 17.35 -16.29
C PHE A 172 2.83 16.30 -16.47
N ARG A 173 1.56 16.71 -16.42
CA ARG A 173 0.42 15.82 -16.67
C ARG A 173 0.34 15.43 -18.15
N ASP A 174 0.71 16.35 -19.04
CA ASP A 174 0.85 16.04 -20.47
C ASP A 174 2.09 15.20 -20.74
N MET A 175 3.19 15.42 -20.01
CA MET A 175 4.35 14.53 -20.07
C MET A 175 3.97 13.08 -19.76
N ALA A 176 3.21 12.82 -18.68
CA ALA A 176 2.72 11.48 -18.37
C ALA A 176 1.80 10.90 -19.45
N ALA A 177 0.88 11.70 -19.99
CA ALA A 177 -0.03 11.25 -21.03
C ALA A 177 0.72 10.89 -22.33
N GLU A 178 1.65 11.73 -22.77
CA GLU A 178 2.46 11.53 -23.97
C GLU A 178 3.50 10.41 -23.79
N ALA A 179 4.06 10.24 -22.60
CA ALA A 179 4.92 9.09 -22.28
C ALA A 179 4.16 7.77 -22.46
N ARG A 180 2.92 7.67 -21.92
CA ARG A 180 2.08 6.48 -22.10
C ARG A 180 1.75 6.21 -23.58
N LYS A 181 1.42 7.24 -24.36
CA LYS A 181 1.15 7.10 -25.81
C LYS A 181 2.37 6.57 -26.58
N ARG A 182 3.58 6.98 -26.17
CA ARG A 182 4.84 6.56 -26.79
C ARG A 182 5.36 5.22 -26.27
N GLY A 183 4.71 4.61 -25.29
CA GLY A 183 5.18 3.38 -24.63
C GLY A 183 6.37 3.60 -23.69
N ASP A 184 6.65 4.84 -23.29
CA ASP A 184 7.68 5.19 -22.31
C ASP A 184 7.12 5.02 -20.90
N ALA A 185 7.15 3.76 -20.43
CA ALA A 185 6.61 3.39 -19.12
C ALA A 185 7.38 4.02 -17.95
N ASP A 186 8.69 4.25 -18.11
CA ASP A 186 9.53 4.78 -17.05
C ASP A 186 9.25 6.27 -16.82
N THR A 187 9.16 7.08 -17.88
CA THR A 187 8.76 8.49 -17.73
C THR A 187 7.37 8.62 -17.10
N ALA A 188 6.40 7.81 -17.55
CA ALA A 188 5.05 7.84 -16.97
C ALA A 188 5.06 7.48 -15.47
N ARG A 189 5.82 6.44 -15.09
CA ARG A 189 5.99 6.03 -13.69
C ARG A 189 6.70 7.10 -12.85
N ASN A 190 7.73 7.75 -13.39
CA ASN A 190 8.48 8.80 -12.70
C ASN A 190 7.62 10.04 -12.46
N VAL A 191 6.75 10.41 -13.41
CA VAL A 191 5.79 11.52 -13.21
C VAL A 191 4.83 11.17 -12.07
N GLU A 192 4.25 9.97 -12.11
CA GLU A 192 3.36 9.49 -11.04
C GLU A 192 4.07 9.45 -9.68
N TYR A 193 5.32 8.98 -9.65
CA TYR A 193 6.14 8.92 -8.46
C TYR A 193 6.29 10.31 -7.81
N VAL A 194 6.78 11.30 -8.55
CA VAL A 194 6.96 12.68 -8.04
C VAL A 194 5.64 13.26 -7.54
N MET A 195 4.56 13.11 -8.31
CA MET A 195 3.24 13.60 -7.91
C MET A 195 2.71 12.89 -6.66
N SER A 196 3.14 11.65 -6.41
CA SER A 196 2.73 10.81 -5.28
C SER A 196 3.59 10.97 -4.02
N GLU A 197 4.67 11.74 -4.08
CA GLU A 197 5.50 12.01 -2.91
C GLU A 197 4.74 12.79 -1.83
N ALA A 198 4.96 12.40 -0.58
CA ALA A 198 4.37 13.08 0.57
C ALA A 198 4.77 14.56 0.58
N GLY A 199 3.83 15.42 0.97
CA GLY A 199 4.03 16.86 1.04
C GLY A 199 4.15 17.54 -0.32
N PHE A 200 3.86 16.86 -1.43
CA PHE A 200 3.89 17.47 -2.77
C PHE A 200 3.00 18.70 -2.82
N LEU A 201 1.72 18.55 -2.49
CA LEU A 201 0.77 19.65 -2.58
C LEU A 201 1.05 20.71 -1.52
N GLY A 202 1.46 20.29 -0.32
CA GLY A 202 1.81 21.20 0.78
C GLY A 202 2.99 22.15 0.45
N ALA A 203 3.95 21.68 -0.36
CA ALA A 203 5.11 22.47 -0.76
C ALA A 203 4.80 23.49 -1.88
N CYS A 204 3.74 23.27 -2.66
CA CYS A 204 3.39 24.16 -3.76
C CYS A 204 3.09 25.60 -3.31
N GLY A 205 3.50 26.57 -4.12
CA GLY A 205 3.07 27.96 -4.00
C GLY A 205 1.67 28.20 -4.60
N PRO A 206 1.01 29.31 -4.26
CA PRO A 206 -0.16 29.76 -5.03
C PRO A 206 0.29 30.30 -6.40
N GLN A 207 -0.52 30.10 -7.43
CA GLN A 207 -0.37 30.79 -8.70
C GLN A 207 -0.48 32.30 -8.50
N ALA A 208 0.31 33.07 -9.26
CA ALA A 208 0.34 34.52 -9.16
C ALA A 208 -1.06 35.13 -9.39
N GLY A 209 -1.52 35.96 -8.44
CA GLY A 209 -2.83 36.61 -8.53
C GLY A 209 -4.03 35.73 -8.16
N ALA A 210 -3.84 34.43 -7.89
CA ALA A 210 -4.95 33.52 -7.64
C ALA A 210 -5.69 33.86 -6.33
N ALA A 211 -4.95 34.15 -5.25
CA ALA A 211 -5.55 34.50 -3.96
C ALA A 211 -6.34 35.81 -4.03
N GLU A 212 -5.80 36.81 -4.73
CA GLU A 212 -6.42 38.12 -4.95
C GLU A 212 -7.68 37.99 -5.81
N ALA A 213 -7.63 37.18 -6.88
CA ALA A 213 -8.79 36.93 -7.73
C ALA A 213 -9.90 36.21 -6.97
N LEU A 214 -9.56 35.21 -6.17
CA LEU A 214 -10.49 34.48 -5.30
C LEU A 214 -11.16 35.42 -4.29
N ALA A 215 -10.38 36.27 -3.62
CA ALA A 215 -10.90 37.27 -2.69
C ALA A 215 -11.81 38.29 -3.40
N GLY A 216 -11.36 38.85 -4.53
CA GLY A 216 -12.13 39.83 -5.31
C GLY A 216 -13.44 39.27 -5.85
N MET A 217 -13.51 37.98 -6.21
CA MET A 217 -14.78 37.32 -6.55
C MET A 217 -15.74 37.29 -5.36
N ARG A 218 -15.23 36.94 -4.17
CA ARG A 218 -16.06 36.90 -2.95
C ARG A 218 -16.57 38.27 -2.54
N GLU A 219 -15.75 39.31 -2.63
CA GLU A 219 -16.14 40.70 -2.35
C GLU A 219 -17.27 41.17 -3.27
N ARG A 220 -17.32 40.66 -4.50
CA ARG A 220 -18.40 40.91 -5.48
C ARG A 220 -19.65 40.04 -5.27
N GLY A 221 -19.71 39.27 -4.18
CA GLY A 221 -20.85 38.42 -3.84
C GLY A 221 -20.95 37.13 -4.67
N VAL A 222 -19.87 36.70 -5.32
CA VAL A 222 -19.80 35.39 -6.01
C VAL A 222 -19.62 34.27 -4.99
N ASP A 223 -20.40 33.19 -5.09
CA ASP A 223 -20.17 32.00 -4.26
C ASP A 223 -19.08 31.13 -4.90
N VAL A 224 -17.86 31.27 -4.39
CA VAL A 224 -16.70 30.52 -4.89
C VAL A 224 -16.56 29.20 -4.15
N ARG A 225 -16.42 28.11 -4.90
CA ARG A 225 -16.13 26.74 -4.42
C ARG A 225 -14.79 26.26 -4.98
N LEU A 226 -13.94 25.74 -4.11
CA LEU A 226 -12.65 25.19 -4.49
C LEU A 226 -12.80 23.69 -4.71
N HIS A 227 -12.71 23.25 -5.96
CA HIS A 227 -12.76 21.83 -6.29
C HIS A 227 -11.39 21.19 -6.13
N VAL A 228 -11.37 20.02 -5.49
CA VAL A 228 -10.20 19.16 -5.31
C VAL A 228 -10.51 17.78 -5.88
N ALA A 229 -9.65 17.29 -6.76
CA ALA A 229 -9.72 15.95 -7.33
C ALA A 229 -8.81 15.00 -6.54
N ALA A 230 -9.39 14.26 -5.60
CA ALA A 230 -8.65 13.26 -4.84
C ALA A 230 -8.02 12.21 -5.76
N GLN A 231 -6.72 11.97 -5.58
CA GLN A 231 -5.98 10.99 -6.37
C GLN A 231 -6.30 9.57 -5.89
N ALA A 232 -6.73 8.68 -6.79
CA ALA A 232 -7.28 7.37 -6.46
C ALA A 232 -6.37 6.49 -5.59
N GLY A 233 -5.04 6.56 -5.78
CA GLY A 233 -4.06 5.77 -5.03
C GLY A 233 -3.47 6.47 -3.81
N ARG A 234 -3.89 7.70 -3.50
CA ARG A 234 -3.32 8.51 -2.41
C ARG A 234 -4.35 9.51 -1.87
N TYR A 235 -5.59 9.08 -1.76
CA TYR A 235 -6.70 9.98 -1.44
C TYR A 235 -6.56 10.53 -0.01
N GLU A 236 -6.05 9.75 0.94
CA GLU A 236 -5.84 10.21 2.32
C GLU A 236 -4.89 11.42 2.37
N ALA A 237 -3.67 11.28 1.84
CA ALA A 237 -2.68 12.35 1.88
C ALA A 237 -3.08 13.52 0.96
N SER A 238 -3.56 13.25 -0.26
CA SER A 238 -3.92 14.33 -1.20
C SER A 238 -5.05 15.22 -0.68
N VAL A 239 -6.07 14.66 -0.03
CA VAL A 239 -7.15 15.45 0.57
C VAL A 239 -6.65 16.20 1.81
N ALA A 240 -5.92 15.55 2.70
CA ALA A 240 -5.39 16.20 3.90
C ALA A 240 -4.44 17.36 3.56
N GLU A 241 -3.54 17.17 2.59
CA GLU A 241 -2.64 18.21 2.10
C GLU A 241 -3.43 19.36 1.45
N ALA A 242 -4.48 19.09 0.68
CA ALA A 242 -5.27 20.14 0.05
C ALA A 242 -5.96 21.05 1.07
N PHE A 243 -6.55 20.46 2.11
CA PHE A 243 -7.17 21.23 3.20
C PHE A 243 -6.14 22.04 3.99
N SER A 244 -4.98 21.44 4.25
CA SER A 244 -3.89 22.11 4.96
C SER A 244 -3.34 23.29 4.15
N TRP A 245 -3.10 23.07 2.85
CA TRP A 245 -2.68 24.08 1.90
C TRP A 245 -3.67 25.24 1.81
N VAL A 246 -4.97 24.96 1.67
CA VAL A 246 -6.02 25.99 1.64
C VAL A 246 -6.03 26.80 2.93
N ARG A 247 -5.95 26.13 4.09
CA ARG A 247 -5.90 26.80 5.39
C ARG A 247 -4.69 27.73 5.50
N GLU A 248 -3.53 27.28 5.06
CA GLU A 248 -2.25 27.99 5.21
C GLU A 248 -2.07 29.12 4.20
N LYS A 249 -2.44 28.89 2.93
CA LYS A 249 -2.19 29.84 1.83
C LYS A 249 -3.36 30.79 1.57
N LEU A 250 -4.60 30.33 1.76
CA LEU A 250 -5.80 31.15 1.53
C LEU A 250 -6.47 31.60 2.83
N GLY A 251 -6.23 30.88 3.93
CA GLY A 251 -6.78 31.19 5.25
C GLY A 251 -7.96 30.30 5.65
N PRO A 252 -8.30 30.24 6.96
CA PRO A 252 -9.29 29.31 7.50
C PRO A 252 -10.71 29.51 6.94
N ALA A 253 -11.05 30.72 6.51
CA ALA A 253 -12.35 31.04 5.93
C ALA A 253 -12.61 30.36 4.56
N TRP A 254 -11.58 29.80 3.92
CA TRP A 254 -11.70 29.08 2.66
C TRP A 254 -11.90 27.57 2.82
N ILE A 255 -11.62 27.02 4.01
CA ILE A 255 -11.76 25.57 4.27
C ILE A 255 -13.21 25.11 4.00
N GLY A 256 -14.20 25.85 4.50
CA GLY A 256 -15.63 25.53 4.30
C GLY A 256 -16.11 25.68 2.86
N ARG A 257 -15.24 26.10 1.92
CA ARG A 257 -15.54 26.26 0.50
C ARG A 257 -14.95 25.15 -0.36
N VAL A 258 -14.16 24.25 0.23
CA VAL A 258 -13.56 23.11 -0.47
C VAL A 258 -14.62 22.06 -0.76
N VAL A 259 -14.60 21.53 -1.98
CA VAL A 259 -15.45 20.44 -2.46
C VAL A 259 -14.55 19.37 -3.04
N VAL A 260 -14.54 18.19 -2.42
CA VAL A 260 -13.78 17.05 -2.91
C VAL A 260 -14.69 16.19 -3.79
N SER A 261 -14.30 15.99 -5.05
CA SER A 261 -15.00 15.07 -5.94
C SER A 261 -14.05 14.56 -7.02
N ARG A 262 -14.22 13.30 -7.42
CA ARG A 262 -13.56 12.76 -8.61
C ARG A 262 -14.37 12.99 -9.88
N ASP A 263 -15.68 13.16 -9.78
CA ASP A 263 -16.56 13.47 -10.90
C ASP A 263 -17.04 14.91 -10.80
N VAL A 264 -16.45 15.77 -11.65
CA VAL A 264 -16.79 17.19 -11.72
C VAL A 264 -18.12 17.45 -12.43
N GLY A 265 -18.64 16.48 -13.18
CA GLY A 265 -19.95 16.58 -13.84
C GLY A 265 -21.11 16.67 -12.84
N LEU A 266 -20.92 16.16 -11.62
CA LEU A 266 -21.90 16.22 -10.54
C LEU A 266 -21.91 17.56 -9.79
N LEU A 267 -20.90 18.41 -10.01
CA LEU A 267 -20.82 19.70 -9.34
C LEU A 267 -21.80 20.69 -9.97
N ARG A 268 -22.61 21.33 -9.13
CA ARG A 268 -23.54 22.37 -9.57
C ARG A 268 -22.90 23.75 -9.46
N GLY A 269 -22.81 24.43 -10.59
CA GLY A 269 -22.23 25.76 -10.69
C GLY A 269 -22.46 26.32 -12.08
N ARG A 270 -22.23 27.62 -12.26
CA ARG A 270 -22.36 28.27 -13.57
C ARG A 270 -21.07 28.18 -14.38
N VAL A 271 -19.93 28.21 -13.70
CA VAL A 271 -18.60 28.23 -14.30
C VAL A 271 -17.69 27.26 -13.57
N PHE A 272 -16.82 26.58 -14.31
CA PHE A 272 -15.71 25.78 -13.79
C PHE A 272 -14.39 26.34 -14.32
N VAL A 273 -13.62 27.02 -13.47
CA VAL A 273 -12.33 27.61 -13.80
C VAL A 273 -11.22 26.60 -13.56
N THR A 274 -10.36 26.40 -14.55
CA THR A 274 -9.34 25.34 -14.51
C THR A 274 -8.22 25.65 -15.50
N GLY A 275 -6.99 25.22 -15.22
CA GLY A 275 -5.88 25.31 -16.18
C GLY A 275 -5.99 24.28 -17.32
N ARG A 276 -6.87 23.27 -17.16
CA ARG A 276 -7.03 22.19 -18.13
C ARG A 276 -8.48 21.80 -18.32
N MET A 277 -8.83 21.36 -19.53
CA MET A 277 -10.16 20.80 -19.80
C MET A 277 -10.49 19.66 -18.83
N PRO A 278 -11.57 19.77 -18.03
CA PRO A 278 -11.95 18.76 -17.07
C PRO A 278 -12.39 17.48 -17.78
N GLN A 279 -11.97 16.33 -17.27
CA GLN A 279 -12.50 15.04 -17.71
C GLN A 279 -13.86 14.82 -17.05
N VAL A 280 -14.91 14.74 -17.87
CA VAL A 280 -16.28 14.48 -17.40
C VAL A 280 -16.56 12.99 -17.59
N GLY A 281 -16.75 12.26 -16.48
CA GLY A 281 -16.87 10.80 -16.45
C GLY A 281 -18.20 10.23 -16.96
N GLY A 282 -19.11 11.07 -17.47
CA GLY A 282 -20.38 10.67 -18.07
C GLY A 282 -21.53 10.42 -17.09
N SER A 283 -21.32 10.47 -15.77
CA SER A 283 -22.40 10.24 -14.79
C SER A 283 -23.49 11.32 -14.79
N ALA A 284 -23.16 12.52 -15.27
CA ALA A 284 -24.10 13.61 -15.49
C ALA A 284 -23.58 14.58 -16.57
N VAL A 285 -24.51 15.32 -17.19
CA VAL A 285 -24.18 16.46 -18.05
C VAL A 285 -23.87 17.65 -17.14
N PRO A 286 -22.67 18.26 -17.24
CA PRO A 286 -22.32 19.40 -16.41
C PRO A 286 -23.22 20.61 -16.66
N GLU A 287 -23.66 21.28 -15.60
CA GLU A 287 -24.41 22.54 -15.68
C GLU A 287 -23.49 23.77 -15.87
N TRP A 288 -22.21 23.61 -15.56
CA TRP A 288 -21.21 24.67 -15.65
C TRP A 288 -20.60 24.79 -17.04
N VAL A 289 -20.14 26.00 -17.37
CA VAL A 289 -19.32 26.27 -18.54
C VAL A 289 -17.84 26.26 -18.13
N PRO A 290 -16.96 25.50 -18.80
CA PRO A 290 -15.53 25.53 -18.49
C PRO A 290 -14.91 26.86 -18.91
N VAL A 291 -14.05 27.41 -18.06
CA VAL A 291 -13.18 28.55 -18.36
C VAL A 291 -11.74 28.09 -18.19
N LEU A 292 -10.99 28.08 -19.29
CA LEU A 292 -9.60 27.66 -19.31
C LEU A 292 -8.70 28.85 -19.02
N LEU A 293 -7.87 28.73 -17.99
CA LEU A 293 -6.75 29.64 -17.76
C LEU A 293 -5.59 29.17 -18.65
N ARG A 294 -4.99 30.11 -19.39
CA ARG A 294 -3.81 29.89 -20.23
C ARG A 294 -2.62 30.60 -19.63
#